data_AF-A0A353B3X7-F1
#
_entry.id   AF-A0A353B3X7-F1
#
_cell.length_a   1.000
_cell.length_b   1.000
_cell.length_c   1.000
_cell.angle_alpha   90.00
_cell.angle_beta   90.00
_cell.angle_gamma   90.00
#
_symmetry.space_group_name_H-M   'P 1'
#
loop_
_entity.id
_entity.type
_entity.pdbx_description
1 polymer ?
#
loop_
_entity_poly.entity_id
_entity_poly.type
_entity_poly.pdbx_seq_one_letter_code
_entity_poly.pdbx_strand_id
1 'polypeptide(L)'
;MKLHEVTLDNFGAYAHRRLELEGAPVVLIYGENESGKTTALNGIRQTLYGFELRTPYLTGQPMNGAAKLVTADGREVVFSRRKGREDTITATVDGSPVSSDTLNHLLCNLSLSEYQTLFGFSLDELRRGEEALRTAPLTHALAGGG
;
A
#
# COMPACT_ATOMS: atom_id res chain seq x y z
N MET A 1 -13.72 2.34 -2.15
CA MET A 1 -12.66 1.87 -3.07
C MET A 1 -12.20 0.51 -2.56
N LYS A 2 -12.17 -0.51 -3.42
CA LYS A 2 -11.69 -1.86 -3.12
C LYS A 2 -10.56 -2.21 -4.09
N LEU A 3 -9.46 -2.75 -3.58
CA LEU A 3 -8.33 -3.21 -4.37
C LEU A 3 -8.60 -4.62 -4.90
N HIS A 4 -8.56 -4.79 -6.22
CA HIS A 4 -8.79 -6.07 -6.90
C HIS A 4 -7.49 -6.71 -7.37
N GLU A 5 -6.52 -5.91 -7.78
CA GLU A 5 -5.25 -6.41 -8.28
C GLU A 5 -4.12 -5.43 -8.01
N VAL A 6 -2.92 -5.95 -7.72
CA VAL A 6 -1.68 -5.19 -7.76
C VAL A 6 -0.61 -5.98 -8.51
N THR A 7 0.09 -5.31 -9.40
CA THR A 7 1.31 -5.82 -10.04
C THR A 7 2.51 -5.01 -9.58
N LEU A 8 3.60 -5.69 -9.23
CA LEU A 8 4.88 -5.09 -8.81
C LEU A 8 6.00 -5.51 -9.74
N ASP A 9 6.73 -4.52 -10.26
CA ASP A 9 7.86 -4.69 -11.17
C ASP A 9 9.11 -4.03 -10.60
N ASN A 10 10.22 -4.77 -10.56
CA ASN A 10 11.51 -4.34 -10.02
C ASN A 10 11.41 -3.84 -8.56
N PHE A 11 10.59 -4.50 -7.74
CA PHE A 11 10.36 -4.17 -6.33
C PHE A 11 10.72 -5.33 -5.39
N GLY A 12 11.93 -5.34 -4.88
CA GLY A 12 12.47 -6.38 -4.00
C GLY A 12 12.48 -7.73 -4.71
N ALA A 13 12.03 -8.78 -4.02
CA ALA A 13 11.87 -10.10 -4.60
C ALA A 13 10.74 -10.20 -5.67
N TYR A 14 9.96 -9.14 -5.86
CA TYR A 14 8.85 -9.10 -6.81
C TYR A 14 9.37 -8.56 -8.15
N ALA A 15 9.76 -9.49 -9.02
CA ALA A 15 9.99 -9.24 -10.44
C ALA A 15 8.77 -9.73 -11.23
N HIS A 16 7.93 -8.80 -11.70
CA HIS A 16 6.71 -9.09 -12.46
C HIS A 16 5.75 -10.02 -11.74
N ARG A 17 5.37 -9.66 -10.51
CA ARG A 17 4.41 -10.44 -9.72
C ARG A 17 3.09 -9.70 -9.63
N ARG A 18 2.03 -10.41 -10.00
CA ARG A 18 0.63 -10.00 -9.89
C ARG A 18 -0.01 -10.67 -8.68
N LEU A 19 -0.67 -9.88 -7.86
CA LEU A 19 -1.45 -10.30 -6.69
C LEU A 19 -2.91 -10.04 -7.01
N GLU A 20 -3.70 -11.11 -7.12
CA GLU A 20 -5.14 -11.04 -7.27
C GLU A 20 -5.77 -11.01 -5.87
N LEU A 21 -6.54 -9.95 -5.60
CA LEU A 21 -7.11 -9.61 -4.30
C LEU A 21 -8.64 -9.54 -4.35
N GLU A 22 -9.23 -9.95 -5.46
CA GLU A 22 -10.68 -10.00 -5.65
C GLU A 22 -11.31 -11.26 -5.05
N GLY A 23 -12.65 -11.32 -5.04
CA GLY A 23 -13.40 -12.52 -4.65
C GLY A 23 -13.65 -12.71 -3.15
N ALA A 24 -13.01 -11.94 -2.27
CA ALA A 24 -13.25 -12.01 -0.82
C ALA A 24 -13.40 -10.64 -0.15
N PRO A 25 -14.11 -10.55 1.01
CA PRO A 25 -14.12 -9.36 1.86
C PRO A 25 -12.82 -9.19 2.65
N VAL A 26 -12.07 -10.28 2.86
CA VAL A 26 -10.79 -10.31 3.56
C VAL A 26 -9.83 -11.19 2.76
N VAL A 27 -8.63 -10.67 2.49
CA VAL A 27 -7.57 -11.40 1.78
C VAL A 27 -6.42 -11.65 2.75
N LEU A 28 -6.00 -12.91 2.89
CA LEU A 28 -4.88 -13.30 3.73
C LEU A 28 -3.67 -13.65 2.85
N ILE A 29 -2.60 -12.86 2.97
CA ILE A 29 -1.29 -13.18 2.38
C ILE A 29 -0.44 -13.84 3.46
N TYR A 30 -0.13 -15.13 3.31
CA TYR A 30 0.63 -15.92 4.27
C TYR A 30 1.84 -16.60 3.63
N GLY A 31 2.79 -17.01 4.45
CA GLY A 31 4.04 -17.66 4.03
C GLY A 31 5.07 -17.63 5.15
N GLU A 32 6.20 -18.29 4.95
CA GLU A 32 7.31 -18.31 5.92
C GLU A 32 7.89 -16.91 6.18
N ASN A 33 8.63 -16.75 7.28
CA ASN A 33 9.41 -15.52 7.46
C ASN A 33 10.31 -15.30 6.22
N GLU A 34 10.53 -14.03 5.88
CA GLU A 34 11.35 -13.64 4.71
C GLU A 34 10.77 -14.01 3.34
N SER A 35 9.56 -14.57 3.27
CA SER A 35 8.85 -14.87 2.01
C SER A 35 8.43 -13.64 1.20
N GLY A 36 8.80 -12.43 1.63
CA GLY A 36 8.48 -11.17 0.95
C GLY A 36 7.15 -10.51 1.36
N LYS A 37 6.41 -11.00 2.35
CA LYS A 37 5.11 -10.39 2.77
C LYS A 37 5.20 -8.90 3.11
N THR A 38 6.20 -8.50 3.91
CA THR A 38 6.43 -7.08 4.24
C THR A 38 6.79 -6.28 3.00
N THR A 39 7.57 -6.87 2.09
CA THR A 39 7.91 -6.27 0.80
C THR A 39 6.68 -6.10 -0.09
N ALA A 40 5.79 -7.09 -0.18
CA ALA A 40 4.52 -6.97 -0.91
C ALA A 40 3.64 -5.86 -0.32
N LEU A 41 3.47 -5.82 1.01
CA LEU A 41 2.68 -4.78 1.67
C LEU A 41 3.23 -3.37 1.37
N ASN A 42 4.55 -3.21 1.42
CA ASN A 42 5.19 -1.95 1.07
C ASN A 42 5.05 -1.62 -0.43
N GLY A 43 5.16 -2.61 -1.32
CA GLY A 43 4.95 -2.44 -2.75
C GLY A 43 3.53 -2.00 -3.08
N ILE A 44 2.52 -2.59 -2.44
CA ILE A 44 1.11 -2.19 -2.59
C ILE A 44 0.96 -0.72 -2.16
N ARG A 45 1.45 -0.36 -0.97
CA ARG A 45 1.37 1.01 -0.46
C ARG A 45 2.05 2.02 -1.39
N GLN A 46 3.25 1.71 -1.87
CA GLN A 46 4.00 2.61 -2.77
C GLN A 46 3.39 2.68 -4.17
N THR A 47 2.75 1.62 -4.64
CA THR A 47 1.98 1.66 -5.89
C THR A 47 0.81 2.63 -5.77
N LEU A 48 0.04 2.53 -4.68
CA LEU A 48 -1.10 3.41 -4.42
C LEU A 48 -0.67 4.88 -4.23
N TYR A 49 0.27 5.14 -3.33
CA TYR A 49 0.52 6.50 -2.82
C TYR A 49 1.84 7.13 -3.25
N GLY A 50 2.69 6.41 -3.98
CA GLY A 50 3.96 6.91 -4.46
C GLY A 50 5.16 6.09 -4.02
N PHE A 51 6.11 5.92 -4.94
CA PHE A 51 7.39 5.31 -4.62
C PHE A 51 8.29 6.31 -3.89
N GLU A 52 8.94 5.83 -2.84
CA GLU A 52 9.91 6.64 -2.11
C GLU A 52 11.12 6.98 -3.01
N LEU A 53 11.67 8.17 -2.82
CA LEU A 53 12.84 8.60 -3.60
C LEU A 53 14.03 7.66 -3.35
N ARG A 54 14.22 7.25 -2.09
CA ARG A 54 15.19 6.24 -1.66
C ARG A 54 14.41 5.03 -1.18
N THR A 55 14.63 3.89 -1.80
CA THR A 55 13.96 2.64 -1.45
C THR A 55 15.00 1.51 -1.44
N PRO A 56 15.03 0.67 -0.40
CA PRO A 56 15.90 -0.51 -0.36
C PRO A 56 15.40 -1.63 -1.28
N TYR A 57 14.19 -1.49 -1.84
CA TYR A 57 13.55 -2.51 -2.67
C TYR A 57 13.88 -2.36 -4.16
N LEU A 58 14.80 -1.47 -4.58
CA LEU A 58 15.11 -1.32 -6.00
C LEU A 58 15.95 -2.48 -6.52
N THR A 59 15.39 -3.29 -7.43
CA THR A 59 16.10 -4.42 -8.05
C THR A 59 16.37 -4.25 -9.54
N GLY A 60 15.79 -3.22 -10.16
CA GLY A 60 15.97 -2.89 -11.58
C GLY A 60 15.35 -1.54 -11.94
N GLN A 61 15.53 -1.09 -13.18
CA GLN A 61 14.88 0.12 -13.69
C GLN A 61 14.17 -0.14 -15.03
N PRO A 62 12.97 0.44 -15.23
CA PRO A 62 12.21 1.26 -14.27
C PRO A 62 11.49 0.43 -13.20
N MET A 63 11.45 0.93 -11.96
CA MET A 63 10.57 0.39 -10.90
C MET A 63 9.14 0.88 -11.14
N ASN A 64 8.19 -0.04 -11.22
CA ASN A 64 6.80 0.26 -11.51
C ASN A 64 5.85 -0.56 -10.62
N GLY A 65 4.65 -0.06 -10.46
CA GLY A 65 3.52 -0.79 -9.92
C GLY A 65 2.26 -0.46 -10.70
N ALA A 66 1.35 -1.41 -10.79
CA ALA A 66 0.02 -1.20 -11.35
C ALA A 66 -1.04 -1.70 -10.39
N ALA A 67 -2.20 -1.08 -10.41
CA ALA A 67 -3.32 -1.48 -9.57
C ALA A 67 -4.65 -1.35 -10.29
N LYS A 68 -5.55 -2.28 -9.95
CA LYS A 68 -6.95 -2.27 -10.34
C LYS A 68 -7.80 -2.10 -9.08
N LEU A 69 -8.66 -1.10 -9.09
CA LEU A 69 -9.56 -0.77 -8.00
C LEU A 69 -11.00 -0.71 -8.51
N VAL A 70 -11.95 -0.92 -7.62
CA VAL A 70 -13.38 -0.68 -7.87
C VAL A 70 -13.89 0.34 -6.84
N THR A 71 -14.52 1.40 -7.32
CA THR A 71 -15.14 2.44 -6.48
C THR A 71 -16.43 1.94 -5.83
N ALA A 72 -16.99 2.70 -4.89
CA ALA A 72 -18.24 2.32 -4.23
C ALA A 72 -19.45 2.31 -5.19
N ASP A 73 -19.41 3.14 -6.24
CA ASP A 73 -20.39 3.20 -7.32
C ASP A 73 -20.09 2.20 -8.47
N GLY A 74 -19.15 1.28 -8.27
CA GLY A 74 -18.89 0.17 -9.20
C GLY A 74 -18.01 0.50 -10.41
N ARG A 75 -17.43 1.70 -10.47
CA ARG A 75 -16.50 2.09 -11.55
C ARG A 75 -15.16 1.42 -11.37
N GLU A 76 -14.59 1.00 -12.50
CA GLU A 76 -13.26 0.42 -12.57
C GLU A 76 -12.21 1.53 -12.68
N VAL A 77 -11.21 1.50 -11.80
CA VAL A 77 -10.06 2.40 -11.86
C VAL A 77 -8.81 1.55 -12.07
N VAL A 78 -8.14 1.75 -13.20
CA VAL A 78 -6.88 1.08 -13.52
C VAL A 78 -5.80 2.13 -13.68
N PHE A 79 -4.70 1.97 -12.96
CA PHE A 79 -3.57 2.87 -13.10
C PHE A 79 -2.24 2.16 -12.92
N SER A 80 -1.21 2.75 -13.50
CA SER A 80 0.19 2.40 -13.26
C SER A 80 0.94 3.60 -12.72
N ARG A 81 1.93 3.32 -11.89
CA ARG A 81 2.85 4.29 -11.32
C ARG A 81 4.28 3.82 -11.59
N ARG A 82 5.11 4.70 -12.12
CA ARG A 82 6.56 4.52 -12.23
C ARG A 82 7.27 5.29 -11.14
N LYS A 83 8.38 4.78 -10.63
CA LYS A 83 9.28 5.55 -9.77
C LYS A 83 9.88 6.72 -10.56
N GLY A 84 9.61 7.94 -10.14
CA GLY A 84 10.09 9.17 -10.77
C GLY A 84 9.62 10.42 -10.01
N ARG A 85 9.94 11.60 -10.52
CA ARG A 85 9.49 12.89 -9.95
C ARG A 85 8.30 13.48 -10.71
N GLU A 86 8.29 13.31 -12.02
CA GLU A 86 7.32 13.90 -12.95
C GLU A 86 6.73 12.80 -13.85
N ASP A 87 5.51 13.02 -14.33
CA ASP A 87 4.79 12.13 -15.27
C ASP A 87 4.85 10.64 -14.91
N THR A 88 4.64 10.36 -13.64
CA THR A 88 4.79 9.01 -13.08
C THR A 88 3.54 8.17 -13.17
N ILE A 89 2.38 8.75 -13.50
CA ILE A 89 1.07 8.09 -13.38
C ILE A 89 0.40 8.02 -14.76
N THR A 90 -0.11 6.85 -15.10
CA THR A 90 -1.08 6.66 -16.18
C THR A 90 -2.32 6.03 -15.57
N ALA A 91 -3.49 6.64 -15.76
CA ALA A 91 -4.72 6.20 -15.10
C ALA A 91 -5.92 6.24 -16.05
N THR A 92 -6.85 5.32 -15.83
CA THR A 92 -8.14 5.25 -16.52
C THR A 92 -9.26 5.00 -15.53
N VAL A 93 -10.45 5.53 -15.82
CA VAL A 93 -11.71 5.21 -15.15
C VAL A 93 -12.67 4.69 -16.21
N ASP A 94 -13.15 3.45 -16.05
CA ASP A 94 -13.98 2.74 -17.02
C ASP A 94 -13.39 2.79 -18.45
N GLY A 95 -12.06 2.61 -18.54
CA GLY A 95 -11.30 2.66 -19.79
C GLY A 95 -11.02 4.05 -20.34
N SER A 96 -11.57 5.11 -19.76
CA SER A 96 -11.33 6.50 -20.18
C SER A 96 -10.13 7.09 -19.44
N PRO A 97 -9.13 7.68 -20.14
CA PRO A 97 -7.98 8.31 -19.48
C PRO A 97 -8.39 9.42 -18.52
N VAL A 98 -7.74 9.49 -17.36
CA VAL A 98 -7.93 10.54 -16.36
C VAL A 98 -6.61 11.17 -15.94
N SER A 99 -6.65 12.41 -15.44
CA SER A 99 -5.47 13.08 -14.91
C SER A 99 -4.95 12.41 -13.63
N SER A 100 -3.67 12.64 -13.32
CA SER A 100 -3.08 12.28 -12.03
C SER A 100 -3.83 12.89 -10.85
N ASP A 101 -4.29 14.14 -10.98
CA ASP A 101 -5.10 14.82 -9.95
C ASP A 101 -6.42 14.10 -9.69
N THR A 102 -7.08 13.60 -10.75
CA THR A 102 -8.32 12.83 -10.63
C THR A 102 -8.07 11.53 -9.88
N LEU A 103 -6.99 10.81 -10.20
CA LEU A 103 -6.60 9.61 -9.47
C LEU A 103 -6.29 9.92 -8.01
N ASN A 104 -5.50 10.97 -7.73
CA ASN A 104 -5.15 11.36 -6.37
C ASN A 104 -6.41 11.71 -5.55
N HIS A 105 -7.38 12.40 -6.14
CA HIS A 105 -8.66 12.68 -5.49
C HIS A 105 -9.44 11.40 -5.17
N LEU A 106 -9.46 10.41 -6.08
CA LEU A 106 -10.05 9.09 -5.80
C LEU A 106 -9.33 8.35 -4.66
N LEU A 107 -8.04 8.61 -4.47
CA LEU A 107 -7.21 8.12 -3.36
C LEU A 107 -7.19 9.06 -2.15
N CYS A 108 -8.18 9.96 -2.04
CA CYS A 108 -8.37 10.92 -0.95
C CYS A 108 -7.22 11.92 -0.75
N ASN A 109 -6.42 12.17 -1.80
CA ASN A 109 -5.26 13.07 -1.78
C ASN A 109 -4.25 12.76 -0.65
N LEU A 110 -4.16 11.49 -0.25
CA LEU A 110 -3.22 11.06 0.78
C LEU A 110 -1.83 10.86 0.20
N SER A 111 -0.82 11.32 0.93
CA SER A 111 0.55 10.85 0.78
C SER A 111 0.73 9.45 1.37
N LEU A 112 1.84 8.80 1.02
CA LEU A 112 2.22 7.51 1.60
C LEU A 112 2.32 7.59 3.15
N SER A 113 2.91 8.67 3.68
CA SER A 113 3.05 8.89 5.12
C SER A 113 1.72 9.11 5.82
N GLU A 114 0.81 9.87 5.22
CA GLU A 114 -0.53 10.09 5.79
C GLU A 114 -1.34 8.79 5.78
N TYR A 115 -1.28 8.04 4.68
CA TYR A 115 -1.91 6.72 4.62
C TYR A 115 -1.38 5.79 5.71
N GLN A 116 -0.05 5.73 5.86
CA GLN A 116 0.59 4.93 6.92
C GLN A 116 0.23 5.40 8.32
N THR A 117 -0.09 6.67 8.53
CA THR A 117 -0.46 7.19 9.86
C THR A 117 -1.93 6.91 10.18
N LEU A 118 -2.82 7.07 9.20
CA LEU A 118 -4.27 6.90 9.39
C LEU A 118 -4.70 5.43 9.39
N PHE A 119 -4.01 4.60 8.59
CA PHE A 119 -4.33 3.18 8.40
C PHE A 119 -3.19 2.27 8.87
N GLY A 120 -2.17 2.83 9.52
CA GLY A 120 -1.09 2.12 10.15
C GLY A 120 -1.55 1.39 11.40
N PHE A 121 -1.97 0.16 11.21
CA PHE A 121 -1.53 -0.90 12.12
C PHE A 121 -0.35 -1.59 11.43
N SER A 122 0.78 -0.89 11.33
CA SER A 122 1.99 -1.54 10.82
C SER A 122 2.46 -2.60 11.83
N LEU A 123 3.09 -3.66 11.34
CA LEU A 123 3.72 -4.65 12.22
C LEU A 123 4.74 -3.99 13.17
N ASP A 124 5.39 -2.91 12.73
CA ASP A 124 6.30 -2.12 13.55
C ASP A 124 5.57 -1.33 14.64
N GLU A 125 4.39 -0.77 14.37
CA GLU A 125 3.55 -0.14 15.41
C GLU A 125 2.94 -1.18 16.36
N LEU A 126 2.57 -2.37 15.88
CA LEU A 126 2.15 -3.47 16.73
C LEU A 126 3.30 -3.97 17.62
N ARG A 127 4.52 -4.06 17.09
CA ARG A 127 5.74 -4.41 17.85
C ARG A 127 6.13 -3.31 18.84
N ARG A 128 6.11 -2.04 18.43
CA ARG A 128 6.34 -0.89 19.34
C ARG A 128 5.26 -0.81 20.40
N GLY A 129 4.02 -1.12 20.06
CA GLY A 129 2.91 -1.24 21.00
C GLY A 129 3.14 -2.39 21.99
N GLU A 130 3.56 -3.57 21.53
CA GLU A 130 3.96 -4.68 22.40
C GLU A 130 5.11 -4.27 23.34
N GLU A 131 6.14 -3.61 22.82
CA GLU A 131 7.31 -3.18 23.58
C GLU A 131 6.97 -2.06 24.57
N ALA A 132 6.10 -1.12 24.20
CA ALA A 132 5.54 -0.11 25.09
C ALA A 132 4.68 -0.74 26.21
N LEU A 133 3.90 -1.77 25.89
CA LEU A 133 3.10 -2.52 26.87
C LEU A 133 3.96 -3.41 27.80
N ARG A 134 5.12 -3.89 27.32
CA ARG A 134 6.09 -4.63 28.13
C ARG A 134 6.89 -3.74 29.08
N THR A 135 7.11 -2.48 28.71
CA THR A 135 7.92 -1.52 29.47
C THR A 135 7.10 -0.62 30.40
N ALA A 136 5.79 -0.50 30.19
CA ALA A 136 4.90 0.17 31.11
C ALA A 136 4.58 -0.72 32.34
N PRO A 137 4.74 -0.22 33.58
CA PRO A 137 4.18 -0.91 34.74
C PRO A 137 2.66 -0.99 34.58
N LEU A 138 2.14 -2.22 34.48
CA LEU A 138 0.73 -2.57 34.24
C LEU A 138 -0.28 -1.92 35.21
N THR A 139 0.19 -1.28 36.29
CA THR A 139 -0.61 -0.60 37.30
C THR A 139 -1.15 0.77 36.85
N HIS A 140 -0.54 1.45 35.88
CA HIS A 140 -1.02 2.77 35.44
C HIS A 140 -1.93 2.74 34.20
N ALA A 141 -1.95 1.65 33.42
CA ALA A 141 -2.78 1.55 32.21
C ALA A 141 -4.24 1.15 32.48
N LEU A 142 -4.56 0.66 33.68
CA LEU A 142 -5.91 0.20 34.06
C LEU A 142 -6.70 1.20 34.93
N ALA A 143 -6.10 2.32 35.34
CA ALA A 143 -6.69 3.27 36.30
C ALA A 143 -7.00 4.66 35.69
N GLY A 144 -7.51 4.70 34.47
CA GLY A 144 -7.92 5.93 33.77
C GLY A 144 -9.40 5.94 33.42
N GLY A 145 -10.26 5.63 34.38
CA GLY A 145 -11.72 5.63 34.24
C GLY A 145 -12.36 5.61 35.62
N GLY A 146 -12.52 6.80 36.20
CA GLY A 146 -13.11 7.05 37.52
C GLY A 146 -12.88 8.49 37.94
#